data_AF-A0A9D5H2W5-F1
#
_entry.id   AF-A0A9D5H2W5-F1
#
_cell.length_a   1.000
_cell.length_b   1.000
_cell.length_c   1.000
_cell.angle_alpha   90.00
_cell.angle_beta   90.00
_cell.angle_gamma   90.00
#
_symmetry.space_group_name_H-M   'P 1'
#
loop_
_entity.id
_entity.type
_entity.pdbx_description
1 polymer ?
#
loop_
_entity_poly.entity_id
_entity_poly.type
_entity_poly.pdbx_seq_one_letter_code
_entity_poly.pdbx_strand_id
1 'polypeptide(L)'
;MSLKDEERMAEDAKYELVGFDSLPNYLKDNEFILSSYRSEWPWKQTILSLFSIHNETLNIWTHLIGFLFFLALSACTAMIFPLWSHSQVLSNTNLLSLHESTARWPFYAYLFGVMFCLFTSSVCHLLSCHSEHCAYTMLRLDYTGISTLIVTSFYPLVYYTFMCDPFARNLYIGFITAFGVVTVLVSLVPVFQTPEFRSIRALLFFCMGVSGLVPILHKLMAFGHQPEAVITAVYEVVMGGFYGLGVVVYAARVPERWMPGRFDIVGHSHQIFHVLVIAGAYTHYLATLTYLNWREMEDEKVHRSCKEAKCKLIDYYSLPHYLKDNEFILDYYRCEWPLKQTILSIFSIHNETLNIWTHLVGFFIFLSLMVCASSMIPSVVTVIVEPSFSYRYQWHDHLPSNQTSDACSLGFNTSCSSSNESVTRWPFFAFLCGAMLCLFTSSACHLLSCHSQCCSYIMLRLDYTGISVLIVTSFYPLAYYSFICYPFIRNTYIGFITAFGMAVALVSLLPVFQSSGFRPVRSALFFCMGVSGLVPIMHKVMMFSDQHPNAMVTTEYELLMGVFYIVGVVVYVGRVPERWMPGMFDLVGNSHQLFHLMVIAGAYTHYLASLVYLQWRDSEAC
;
A
#
# COMPACT_ATOMS: atom_id res chain seq x y z
N MET A 1 51.50 -57.40 -3.24
CA MET A 1 50.83 -56.11 -3.52
C MET A 1 50.14 -56.26 -4.87
N SER A 2 48.84 -56.03 -4.99
CA SER A 2 48.17 -56.18 -6.29
C SER A 2 48.47 -54.96 -7.18
N LEU A 3 48.43 -55.11 -8.51
CA LEU A 3 48.60 -53.98 -9.45
C LEU A 3 47.63 -52.82 -9.17
N LYS A 4 46.45 -53.12 -8.61
CA LYS A 4 45.49 -52.09 -8.17
C LYS A 4 45.90 -51.36 -6.89
N ASP A 5 46.68 -52.00 -6.02
CA ASP A 5 47.23 -51.36 -4.82
C ASP A 5 48.43 -50.48 -5.19
N GLU A 6 49.26 -50.91 -6.15
CA GLU A 6 50.33 -50.08 -6.73
C GLU A 6 49.78 -48.90 -7.53
N GLU A 7 48.74 -49.08 -8.35
CA GLU A 7 48.07 -47.99 -9.06
C GLU A 7 47.42 -47.01 -8.08
N ARG A 8 46.77 -47.49 -7.01
CA ARG A 8 46.15 -46.63 -6.00
C ARG A 8 47.20 -45.90 -5.16
N MET A 9 48.30 -46.55 -4.78
CA MET A 9 49.42 -45.89 -4.09
C MET A 9 50.16 -44.89 -4.99
N ALA A 10 50.26 -45.16 -6.30
CA ALA A 10 50.81 -44.21 -7.27
C ALA A 10 49.86 -43.03 -7.55
N GLU A 11 48.54 -43.26 -7.45
CA GLU A 11 47.52 -42.22 -7.60
C GLU A 11 47.40 -41.35 -6.33
N ASP A 12 47.59 -41.93 -5.14
CA ASP A 12 47.68 -41.20 -3.86
C ASP A 12 49.01 -40.44 -3.71
N ALA A 13 50.13 -40.99 -4.20
CA ALA A 13 51.44 -40.31 -4.22
C ALA A 13 51.49 -39.12 -5.20
N LYS A 14 50.54 -39.03 -6.15
CA LYS A 14 50.48 -37.95 -7.15
C LYS A 14 50.00 -36.61 -6.59
N TYR A 15 49.44 -36.60 -5.38
CA TYR A 15 48.84 -35.41 -4.77
C TYR A 15 49.34 -35.18 -3.34
N GLU A 16 50.62 -35.45 -3.08
CA GLU A 16 51.26 -35.11 -1.80
C GLU A 16 51.43 -33.59 -1.64
N LEU A 17 51.46 -33.14 -0.39
CA LEU A 17 51.76 -31.75 -0.06
C LEU A 17 53.26 -31.49 -0.27
N VAL A 18 53.60 -30.35 -0.87
CA VAL A 18 54.98 -30.02 -1.26
C VAL A 18 55.58 -28.92 -0.39
N GLY A 19 56.92 -28.84 -0.39
CA GLY A 19 57.68 -27.76 0.24
C GLY A 19 57.73 -26.49 -0.62
N PHE A 20 58.04 -25.36 0.01
CA PHE A 20 58.13 -24.05 -0.65
C PHE A 20 59.06 -24.04 -1.88
N ASP A 21 60.21 -24.71 -1.77
CA ASP A 21 61.21 -24.74 -2.84
C ASP A 21 60.72 -25.46 -4.10
N SER A 22 59.82 -26.44 -3.93
CA SER A 22 59.25 -27.25 -5.00
C SER A 22 58.05 -26.61 -5.71
N LEU A 23 57.56 -25.46 -5.22
CA LEU A 23 56.43 -24.75 -5.84
C LEU A 23 56.81 -24.12 -7.19
N PRO A 24 55.86 -23.98 -8.11
CA PRO A 24 56.03 -23.09 -9.25
C PRO A 24 56.07 -21.62 -8.80
N ASN A 25 56.77 -20.77 -9.55
CA ASN A 25 57.04 -19.37 -9.16
C ASN A 25 55.77 -18.56 -8.87
N TYR A 26 54.66 -18.82 -9.55
CA TYR A 26 53.40 -18.10 -9.34
C TYR A 26 52.71 -18.41 -8.00
N LEU A 27 53.09 -19.50 -7.30
CA LEU A 27 52.59 -19.86 -5.97
C LEU A 27 53.56 -19.48 -4.82
N LYS A 28 54.80 -19.06 -5.14
CA LYS A 28 55.81 -18.70 -4.13
C LYS A 28 55.58 -17.30 -3.55
N ASP A 29 54.61 -17.15 -2.64
CA ASP A 29 54.30 -15.85 -2.03
C ASP A 29 55.09 -15.54 -0.74
N ASN A 30 55.19 -16.52 0.18
CA ASN A 30 55.77 -16.33 1.51
C ASN A 30 56.88 -17.33 1.82
N GLU A 31 58.13 -16.87 1.76
CA GLU A 31 59.35 -17.68 2.01
C GLU A 31 59.50 -18.22 3.45
N PHE A 32 58.68 -17.77 4.40
CA PHE A 32 58.74 -18.23 5.79
C PHE A 32 57.79 -19.40 6.09
N ILE A 33 56.88 -19.72 5.16
CA ILE A 33 56.04 -20.91 5.21
C ILE A 33 56.76 -21.97 4.39
N LEU A 34 57.22 -23.04 5.04
CA LEU A 34 58.22 -23.94 4.43
C LEU A 34 57.62 -25.20 3.81
N SER A 35 56.44 -25.63 4.26
CA SER A 35 55.82 -26.90 3.90
C SER A 35 54.30 -26.83 3.74
N SER A 36 53.69 -27.98 3.46
CA SER A 36 52.23 -28.17 3.49
C SER A 36 51.47 -27.46 2.36
N TYR A 37 52.10 -27.25 1.20
CA TYR A 37 51.47 -26.61 0.04
C TYR A 37 50.79 -27.60 -0.91
N ARG A 38 49.72 -27.14 -1.55
CA ARG A 38 49.07 -27.83 -2.69
C ARG A 38 49.60 -27.25 -4.00
N SER A 39 49.99 -28.10 -4.94
CA SER A 39 50.55 -27.66 -6.23
C SER A 39 49.97 -28.46 -7.39
N GLU A 40 49.31 -27.77 -8.32
CA GLU A 40 48.76 -28.31 -9.58
C GLU A 40 47.78 -29.48 -9.39
N TRP A 41 46.99 -29.43 -8.31
CA TRP A 41 46.00 -30.47 -8.01
C TRP A 41 44.82 -30.42 -8.99
N PRO A 42 44.26 -31.56 -9.44
CA PRO A 42 43.08 -31.56 -10.31
C PRO A 42 41.86 -30.99 -9.58
N TRP A 43 40.85 -30.57 -10.34
CA TRP A 43 39.62 -29.94 -9.80
C TRP A 43 38.97 -30.72 -8.66
N LYS A 44 38.83 -32.04 -8.81
CA LYS A 44 38.19 -32.90 -7.81
C LYS A 44 38.94 -32.86 -6.48
N GLN A 45 40.27 -33.04 -6.52
CA GLN A 45 41.14 -33.02 -5.34
C GLN A 45 41.20 -31.61 -4.73
N THR A 46 41.25 -30.57 -5.57
CA THR A 46 41.25 -29.18 -5.12
C THR A 46 39.97 -28.86 -4.32
N ILE A 47 38.80 -29.26 -4.81
CA ILE A 47 37.54 -29.04 -4.07
C ILE A 47 37.47 -29.90 -2.80
N LEU A 48 37.87 -31.18 -2.89
CA LEU A 48 37.89 -32.08 -1.73
C LEU A 48 38.90 -31.64 -0.66
N SER A 49 39.93 -30.88 -1.03
CA SER A 49 40.92 -30.34 -0.09
C SER A 49 40.33 -29.36 0.93
N LEU A 50 39.11 -28.88 0.72
CA LEU A 50 38.34 -28.15 1.74
C LEU A 50 38.29 -28.92 3.08
N PHE A 51 38.28 -30.25 3.02
CA PHE A 51 38.24 -31.14 4.18
C PHE A 51 39.61 -31.75 4.54
N SER A 52 40.71 -31.26 3.97
CA SER A 52 42.07 -31.67 4.31
C SER A 52 42.88 -30.54 4.96
N ILE A 53 43.99 -30.92 5.59
CA ILE A 53 44.88 -30.00 6.31
C ILE A 53 46.07 -29.63 5.43
N HIS A 54 46.26 -28.34 5.21
CA HIS A 54 47.34 -27.73 4.43
C HIS A 54 47.50 -26.26 4.84
N ASN A 55 48.49 -25.57 4.28
CA ASN A 55 48.82 -24.18 4.63
C ASN A 55 47.65 -23.20 4.42
N GLU A 56 46.84 -23.43 3.38
CA GLU A 56 45.66 -22.59 3.07
C GLU A 56 44.40 -22.92 3.90
N THR A 57 44.40 -23.97 4.74
CA THR A 57 43.15 -24.47 5.37
C THR A 57 42.44 -23.39 6.17
N LEU A 58 43.14 -22.66 7.04
CA LEU A 58 42.52 -21.60 7.82
C LEU A 58 42.25 -20.34 7.00
N ASN A 59 43.00 -20.06 5.93
CA ASN A 59 42.65 -18.95 5.02
C ASN A 59 41.27 -19.20 4.39
N ILE A 60 41.00 -20.44 3.94
CA ILE A 60 39.71 -20.86 3.39
C ILE A 60 38.62 -20.80 4.45
N TRP A 61 38.82 -21.48 5.59
CA TRP A 61 37.78 -21.67 6.61
C TRP A 61 37.43 -20.39 7.36
N THR A 62 38.39 -19.52 7.66
CA THR A 62 38.09 -18.23 8.34
C THR A 62 37.11 -17.41 7.53
N HIS A 63 37.39 -17.17 6.25
CA HIS A 63 36.50 -16.41 5.37
C HIS A 63 35.23 -17.17 4.97
N LEU A 64 35.26 -18.50 4.85
CA LEU A 64 34.04 -19.29 4.63
C LEU A 64 33.07 -19.19 5.81
N ILE A 65 33.58 -19.34 7.04
CA ILE A 65 32.80 -19.16 8.27
C ILE A 65 32.32 -17.71 8.38
N GLY A 66 33.19 -16.74 8.07
CA GLY A 66 32.82 -15.33 8.01
C GLY A 66 31.66 -15.07 7.04
N PHE A 67 31.71 -15.63 5.83
CA PHE A 67 30.62 -15.56 4.85
C PHE A 67 29.32 -16.13 5.42
N LEU A 68 29.36 -17.34 6.00
CA LEU A 68 28.18 -17.98 6.60
C LEU A 68 27.63 -17.17 7.79
N PHE A 69 28.51 -16.57 8.59
CA PHE A 69 28.15 -15.69 9.69
C PHE A 69 27.41 -14.44 9.20
N PHE A 70 27.92 -13.74 8.19
CA PHE A 70 27.24 -12.57 7.61
C PHE A 70 25.97 -12.94 6.84
N LEU A 71 25.91 -14.12 6.24
CA LEU A 71 24.69 -14.66 5.64
C LEU A 71 23.62 -14.90 6.71
N ALA A 72 23.99 -15.50 7.84
CA ALA A 72 23.10 -15.72 8.98
C ALA A 72 22.64 -14.39 9.61
N LEU A 73 23.55 -13.42 9.77
CA LEU A 73 23.19 -12.07 10.22
C LEU A 73 22.20 -11.42 9.25
N SER A 74 22.48 -11.45 7.94
CA SER A 74 21.60 -10.90 6.89
C SER A 74 20.20 -11.50 6.97
N ALA A 75 20.09 -12.83 7.05
CA ALA A 75 18.82 -13.54 7.20
C ALA A 75 18.12 -13.19 8.51
N CYS A 76 18.85 -13.13 9.63
CA CYS A 76 18.32 -12.76 10.93
C CYS A 76 17.75 -11.33 10.92
N THR A 77 18.48 -10.35 10.40
CA THR A 77 17.97 -8.98 10.23
C THR A 77 16.79 -8.92 9.26
N ALA A 78 16.83 -9.66 8.15
CA ALA A 78 15.72 -9.70 7.19
C ALA A 78 14.45 -10.35 7.77
N MET A 79 14.57 -11.24 8.76
CA MET A 79 13.43 -11.81 9.49
C MET A 79 12.95 -10.89 10.64
N ILE A 80 13.88 -10.30 11.40
CA ILE A 80 13.57 -9.44 12.54
C ILE A 80 13.00 -8.09 12.10
N PHE A 81 13.50 -7.47 11.03
CA PHE A 81 13.00 -6.15 10.58
C PHE A 81 11.50 -6.15 10.24
N PRO A 82 10.96 -7.15 9.52
CA PRO A 82 9.51 -7.31 9.36
C PRO A 82 8.79 -7.47 10.70
N LEU A 83 9.30 -8.28 11.64
CA LEU A 83 8.70 -8.51 12.96
C LEU A 83 8.68 -7.24 13.83
N TRP A 84 9.74 -6.42 13.79
CA TRP A 84 9.81 -5.14 14.49
C TRP A 84 8.89 -4.10 13.84
N SER A 85 8.80 -4.10 12.51
CA SER A 85 7.76 -3.34 11.81
C SER A 85 6.35 -3.85 12.15
N HIS A 86 6.18 -5.15 12.40
CA HIS A 86 4.87 -5.74 12.70
C HIS A 86 4.45 -5.52 14.15
N SER A 87 5.35 -5.49 15.14
CA SER A 87 5.00 -5.16 16.53
C SER A 87 4.61 -3.68 16.67
N GLN A 88 5.26 -2.79 15.91
CA GLN A 88 4.83 -1.40 15.72
C GLN A 88 3.47 -1.31 15.01
N VAL A 89 3.21 -2.14 13.99
CA VAL A 89 1.93 -2.23 13.25
C VAL A 89 0.79 -2.90 14.05
N LEU A 90 1.07 -3.81 14.99
CA LEU A 90 0.04 -4.43 15.84
C LEU A 90 -0.42 -3.46 16.95
N SER A 91 0.42 -2.50 17.35
CA SER A 91 0.01 -1.34 18.16
C SER A 91 -0.61 -0.20 17.32
N ASN A 92 -0.29 -0.14 16.02
CA ASN A 92 -0.79 0.85 15.06
C ASN A 92 -1.42 0.17 13.82
N THR A 93 -2.57 -0.49 14.01
CA THR A 93 -3.31 -1.24 12.96
C THR A 93 -4.00 -0.35 11.92
N ASN A 94 -3.36 0.71 11.44
CA ASN A 94 -3.89 1.57 10.38
C ASN A 94 -2.76 2.17 9.53
N LEU A 95 -2.02 1.33 8.82
CA LEU A 95 -1.00 1.82 7.88
C LEU A 95 -0.96 0.95 6.61
N LEU A 96 -1.75 1.35 5.62
CA LEU A 96 -1.38 1.18 4.21
C LEU A 96 -1.29 2.57 3.58
N SER A 97 -0.58 3.49 4.23
CA SER A 97 -0.06 4.69 3.56
C SER A 97 1.30 4.32 2.99
N LEU A 98 1.41 4.29 1.66
CA LEU A 98 2.70 4.29 0.98
C LEU A 98 3.50 5.52 1.44
N HIS A 99 4.35 5.36 2.45
CA HIS A 99 5.41 6.31 2.75
C HIS A 99 6.68 5.49 3.02
N GLU A 100 7.74 5.86 2.30
CA GLU A 100 8.99 5.11 2.21
C GLU A 100 9.61 4.98 3.61
N SER A 101 9.57 3.76 4.16
CA SER A 101 10.45 3.38 5.25
C SER A 101 11.88 3.81 4.92
N THR A 102 12.61 4.38 5.88
CA THR A 102 14.06 4.70 5.75
C THR A 102 14.74 3.65 4.88
N ALA A 103 15.31 4.08 3.75
CA ALA A 103 15.73 3.17 2.71
C ALA A 103 16.81 2.20 3.23
N ARG A 104 16.55 0.90 3.12
CA ARG A 104 17.42 -0.16 3.65
C ARG A 104 18.44 -0.69 2.64
N TRP A 105 18.40 -0.22 1.39
CA TRP A 105 19.34 -0.64 0.35
C TRP A 105 20.82 -0.40 0.71
N PRO A 106 21.25 0.70 1.40
CA PRO A 106 22.66 0.89 1.73
C PRO A 106 23.19 -0.19 2.67
N PHE A 107 22.38 -0.62 3.64
CA PHE A 107 22.70 -1.72 4.55
C PHE A 107 22.86 -3.05 3.81
N TYR A 108 21.93 -3.39 2.92
CA TYR A 108 22.03 -4.63 2.14
C TYR A 108 23.16 -4.60 1.12
N ALA A 109 23.48 -3.44 0.55
CA ALA A 109 24.64 -3.28 -0.33
C ALA A 109 25.95 -3.53 0.44
N TYR A 110 26.05 -3.02 1.67
CA TYR A 110 27.18 -3.32 2.56
C TYR A 110 27.30 -4.82 2.85
N LEU A 111 26.21 -5.47 3.29
CA LEU A 111 26.18 -6.90 3.57
C LEU A 111 26.58 -7.74 2.34
N PHE A 112 26.09 -7.37 1.16
CA PHE A 112 26.50 -7.99 -0.10
C PHE A 112 28.01 -7.84 -0.32
N GLY A 113 28.58 -6.65 -0.13
CA GLY A 113 30.02 -6.45 -0.33
C GLY A 113 30.88 -7.27 0.63
N VAL A 114 30.49 -7.37 1.90
CA VAL A 114 31.17 -8.25 2.89
C VAL A 114 31.10 -9.71 2.45
N MET A 115 29.90 -10.20 2.14
CA MET A 115 29.70 -11.59 1.71
C MET A 115 30.48 -11.89 0.43
N PHE A 116 30.45 -10.98 -0.55
CA PHE A 116 31.17 -11.11 -1.81
C PHE A 116 32.68 -11.17 -1.59
N CYS A 117 33.24 -10.27 -0.76
CA CYS A 117 34.66 -10.28 -0.41
C CYS A 117 35.09 -11.59 0.28
N LEU A 118 34.36 -12.01 1.31
CA LEU A 118 34.70 -13.22 2.07
C LEU A 118 34.57 -14.48 1.20
N PHE A 119 33.52 -14.56 0.38
CA PHE A 119 33.31 -15.69 -0.53
C PHE A 119 34.40 -15.77 -1.60
N THR A 120 34.67 -14.67 -2.31
CA THR A 120 35.69 -14.63 -3.36
C THR A 120 37.08 -14.94 -2.82
N SER A 121 37.41 -14.44 -1.62
CA SER A 121 38.65 -14.79 -0.93
C SER A 121 38.73 -16.28 -0.58
N SER A 122 37.70 -16.86 0.03
CA SER A 122 37.69 -18.29 0.38
C SER A 122 37.82 -19.19 -0.86
N VAL A 123 37.10 -18.86 -1.93
CA VAL A 123 37.18 -19.55 -3.22
C VAL A 123 38.58 -19.39 -3.84
N CYS A 124 39.19 -18.21 -3.71
CA CYS A 124 40.54 -17.96 -4.20
C CYS A 124 41.56 -18.88 -3.51
N HIS A 125 41.58 -18.92 -2.18
CA HIS A 125 42.48 -19.79 -1.44
C HIS A 125 42.19 -21.28 -1.67
N LEU A 126 40.94 -21.66 -1.94
CA LEU A 126 40.61 -23.04 -2.27
C LEU A 126 41.15 -23.44 -3.65
N LEU A 127 40.95 -22.60 -4.67
CA LEU A 127 41.16 -22.96 -6.08
C LEU A 127 42.54 -22.57 -6.65
N SER A 128 43.29 -21.67 -6.01
CA SER A 128 44.55 -21.15 -6.56
C SER A 128 45.62 -22.21 -6.82
N CYS A 129 45.56 -23.37 -6.17
CA CYS A 129 46.53 -24.45 -6.41
C CYS A 129 46.28 -25.24 -7.70
N HIS A 130 45.17 -25.01 -8.42
CA HIS A 130 44.80 -25.85 -9.57
C HIS A 130 45.69 -25.62 -10.81
N SER A 131 45.87 -24.35 -11.19
CA SER A 131 46.69 -23.96 -12.34
C SER A 131 47.05 -22.48 -12.28
N GLU A 132 48.10 -22.08 -13.01
CA GLU A 132 48.54 -20.68 -13.09
C GLU A 132 47.41 -19.73 -13.53
N HIS A 133 46.66 -20.11 -14.56
CA HIS A 133 45.54 -19.29 -15.05
C HIS A 133 44.42 -19.18 -14.01
N CYS A 134 44.12 -20.27 -13.29
CA CYS A 134 43.13 -20.27 -12.22
C CYS A 134 43.57 -19.36 -11.07
N ALA A 135 44.82 -19.47 -10.62
CA ALA A 135 45.40 -18.65 -9.56
C ALA A 135 45.29 -17.15 -9.86
N TYR A 136 45.73 -16.71 -11.05
CA TYR A 136 45.63 -15.29 -11.42
C TYR A 136 44.19 -14.80 -11.55
N THR A 137 43.29 -15.63 -12.08
CA THR A 137 41.87 -15.27 -12.23
C THR A 137 41.19 -15.14 -10.86
N MET A 138 41.47 -16.07 -9.95
CA MET A 138 40.94 -16.03 -8.59
C MET A 138 41.48 -14.85 -7.79
N LEU A 139 42.77 -14.53 -7.93
CA LEU A 139 43.38 -13.36 -7.29
C LEU A 139 42.75 -12.04 -7.79
N ARG A 140 42.35 -11.95 -9.08
CA ARG A 140 41.59 -10.81 -9.62
C ARG A 140 40.23 -10.66 -8.93
N LEU A 141 39.54 -11.78 -8.74
CA LEU A 141 38.23 -11.79 -8.10
C LEU A 141 38.34 -11.42 -6.62
N ASP A 142 39.38 -11.90 -5.92
CA ASP A 142 39.64 -11.56 -4.52
C ASP A 142 39.90 -10.05 -4.34
N TYR A 143 40.77 -9.46 -5.18
CA TYR A 143 40.99 -8.00 -5.18
C TYR A 143 39.72 -7.20 -5.51
N THR A 144 38.88 -7.72 -6.41
CA THR A 144 37.57 -7.13 -6.69
C THR A 144 36.66 -7.22 -5.47
N GLY A 145 36.73 -8.32 -4.71
CA GLY A 145 36.07 -8.53 -3.43
C GLY A 145 36.43 -7.45 -2.41
N ILE A 146 37.73 -7.22 -2.18
CA ILE A 146 38.24 -6.19 -1.27
C ILE A 146 37.73 -4.80 -1.68
N SER A 147 37.82 -4.47 -2.97
CA SER A 147 37.33 -3.18 -3.48
C SER A 147 35.83 -3.00 -3.25
N THR A 148 35.04 -4.05 -3.54
CA THR A 148 33.60 -4.05 -3.36
C THR A 148 33.22 -3.84 -1.91
N LEU A 149 33.87 -4.54 -0.97
CA LEU A 149 33.66 -4.36 0.47
C LEU A 149 33.91 -2.92 0.90
N ILE A 150 35.04 -2.33 0.49
CA ILE A 150 35.37 -0.95 0.88
C ILE A 150 34.30 0.00 0.35
N VAL A 151 33.94 -0.07 -0.93
CA VAL A 151 32.95 0.82 -1.55
C VAL A 151 31.59 0.70 -0.88
N THR A 152 31.08 -0.52 -0.72
CA THR A 152 29.73 -0.70 -0.16
C THR A 152 29.67 -0.39 1.34
N SER A 153 30.79 -0.47 2.06
CA SER A 153 30.86 -0.03 3.47
C SER A 153 30.62 1.49 3.63
N PHE A 154 30.96 2.30 2.62
CA PHE A 154 30.72 3.75 2.67
C PHE A 154 29.26 4.12 2.46
N TYR A 155 28.48 3.27 1.77
CA TYR A 155 27.08 3.58 1.47
C TYR A 155 26.22 3.82 2.72
N PRO A 156 26.17 2.93 3.73
CA PRO A 156 25.41 3.21 4.95
C PRO A 156 25.97 4.41 5.73
N LEU A 157 27.30 4.50 5.87
CA LEU A 157 27.99 5.61 6.54
C LEU A 157 27.54 6.96 5.97
N VAL A 158 27.62 7.12 4.65
CA VAL A 158 27.34 8.39 3.98
C VAL A 158 25.83 8.61 3.83
N TYR A 159 25.08 7.60 3.39
CA TYR A 159 23.65 7.75 3.12
C TYR A 159 22.88 8.10 4.39
N TYR A 160 23.10 7.36 5.48
CA TYR A 160 22.39 7.62 6.72
C TYR A 160 22.91 8.89 7.40
N THR A 161 24.19 9.24 7.32
CA THR A 161 24.68 10.49 7.91
C THR A 161 24.12 11.72 7.19
N PHE A 162 24.19 11.75 5.86
CA PHE A 162 23.85 12.93 5.05
C PHE A 162 22.49 12.79 4.36
N MET A 163 21.55 12.05 4.96
CA MET A 163 20.22 11.82 4.37
C MET A 163 19.49 13.14 4.06
N CYS A 164 19.68 14.16 4.92
CA CYS A 164 19.11 15.49 4.80
C CYS A 164 19.97 16.49 3.98
N ASP A 165 21.18 16.11 3.57
CA ASP A 165 22.06 16.91 2.71
C ASP A 165 22.36 16.11 1.42
N PRO A 166 21.51 16.23 0.39
CA PRO A 166 21.68 15.49 -0.86
C PRO A 166 23.00 15.79 -1.57
N PHE A 167 23.57 16.98 -1.38
CA PHE A 167 24.82 17.36 -2.04
C PHE A 167 25.99 16.59 -1.45
N ALA A 168 26.20 16.66 -0.13
CA ALA A 168 27.29 15.93 0.52
C ALA A 168 27.13 14.41 0.34
N ARG A 169 25.90 13.90 0.46
CA ARG A 169 25.58 12.48 0.24
C ARG A 169 26.00 12.01 -1.15
N ASN A 170 25.52 12.69 -2.19
CA ASN A 170 25.76 12.28 -3.57
C ASN A 170 27.24 12.47 -3.96
N LEU A 171 27.90 13.50 -3.43
CA LEU A 171 29.32 13.74 -3.65
C LEU A 171 30.18 12.58 -3.12
N TYR A 172 30.00 12.20 -1.85
CA TYR A 172 30.81 11.13 -1.25
C TYR A 172 30.47 9.75 -1.80
N ILE A 173 29.19 9.42 -2.03
CA ILE A 173 28.79 8.16 -2.69
C ILE A 173 29.36 8.12 -4.11
N GLY A 174 29.19 9.19 -4.89
CA GLY A 174 29.70 9.25 -6.26
C GLY A 174 31.23 9.11 -6.31
N PHE A 175 31.94 9.79 -5.41
CA PHE A 175 33.40 9.71 -5.30
C PHE A 175 33.87 8.29 -4.99
N ILE A 176 33.35 7.66 -3.92
CA ILE A 176 33.82 6.33 -3.52
C ILE A 176 33.45 5.26 -4.55
N THR A 177 32.28 5.34 -5.17
CA THR A 177 31.89 4.41 -6.25
C THR A 177 32.80 4.57 -7.47
N ALA A 178 33.08 5.81 -7.90
CA ALA A 178 33.98 6.06 -9.02
C ALA A 178 35.42 5.57 -8.73
N PHE A 179 35.93 5.86 -7.53
CA PHE A 179 37.24 5.38 -7.10
C PHE A 179 37.26 3.84 -7.08
N GLY A 180 36.24 3.20 -6.49
CA GLY A 180 36.09 1.75 -6.49
C GLY A 180 36.11 1.11 -7.88
N VAL A 181 35.38 1.69 -8.84
CA VAL A 181 35.38 1.24 -10.24
C VAL A 181 36.76 1.35 -10.85
N VAL A 182 37.46 2.48 -10.67
CA VAL A 182 38.84 2.64 -11.15
C VAL A 182 39.77 1.59 -10.52
N THR A 183 39.66 1.36 -9.22
CA THR A 183 40.46 0.35 -8.51
C THR A 183 40.20 -1.06 -9.02
N VAL A 184 38.94 -1.43 -9.30
CA VAL A 184 38.59 -2.72 -9.90
C VAL A 184 39.15 -2.83 -11.30
N LEU A 185 38.95 -1.82 -12.16
CA LEU A 185 39.47 -1.84 -13.53
C LEU A 185 41.00 -2.01 -13.57
N VAL A 186 41.73 -1.29 -12.71
CA VAL A 186 43.19 -1.45 -12.57
C VAL A 186 43.54 -2.86 -12.08
N SER A 187 42.79 -3.40 -11.13
CA SER A 187 43.05 -4.74 -10.56
C SER A 187 42.74 -5.90 -11.53
N LEU A 188 41.86 -5.68 -12.51
CA LEU A 188 41.52 -6.67 -13.54
C LEU A 188 42.51 -6.70 -14.71
N VAL A 189 43.31 -5.64 -14.89
CA VAL A 189 44.29 -5.54 -15.98
C VAL A 189 45.53 -6.39 -15.66
N PRO A 190 45.93 -7.33 -16.55
CA PRO A 190 47.04 -8.26 -16.30
C PRO A 190 48.37 -7.60 -15.95
N VAL A 191 48.68 -6.43 -16.54
CA VAL A 191 49.94 -5.71 -16.32
C VAL A 191 50.11 -5.29 -14.86
N PHE A 192 49.04 -4.86 -14.20
CA PHE A 192 49.09 -4.41 -12.81
C PHE A 192 49.20 -5.56 -11.81
N GLN A 193 49.24 -6.82 -12.26
CA GLN A 193 49.39 -8.00 -11.41
C GLN A 193 50.83 -8.42 -11.20
N THR A 194 51.79 -7.93 -11.99
CA THR A 194 53.20 -8.31 -11.79
C THR A 194 53.65 -7.90 -10.38
N PRO A 195 54.62 -8.62 -9.79
CA PRO A 195 55.15 -8.29 -8.46
C PRO A 195 55.61 -6.83 -8.34
N GLU A 196 56.05 -6.23 -9.45
CA GLU A 196 56.52 -4.83 -9.55
C GLU A 196 55.42 -3.83 -9.16
N PHE A 197 54.15 -4.11 -9.50
CA PHE A 197 53.01 -3.22 -9.22
C PHE A 197 52.32 -3.51 -7.88
N ARG A 198 52.86 -4.42 -7.04
CA ARG A 198 52.29 -4.79 -5.73
C ARG A 198 52.09 -3.57 -4.83
N SER A 199 53.06 -2.66 -4.79
CA SER A 199 53.00 -1.43 -4.00
C SER A 199 51.91 -0.46 -4.49
N ILE A 200 51.68 -0.38 -5.80
CA ILE A 200 50.64 0.49 -6.38
C ILE A 200 49.25 -0.04 -6.01
N ARG A 201 49.03 -1.36 -6.08
CA ARG A 201 47.75 -1.96 -5.65
C ARG A 201 47.48 -1.72 -4.16
N ALA A 202 48.47 -1.96 -3.31
CA ALA A 202 48.37 -1.70 -1.88
C ALA A 202 48.06 -0.22 -1.58
N LEU A 203 48.71 0.70 -2.30
CA LEU A 203 48.46 2.13 -2.19
C LEU A 203 47.02 2.50 -2.60
N LEU A 204 46.49 1.92 -3.68
CA LEU A 204 45.09 2.17 -4.11
C LEU A 204 44.09 1.75 -3.03
N PHE A 205 44.22 0.56 -2.47
CA PHE A 205 43.34 0.09 -1.38
C PHE A 205 43.49 0.95 -0.12
N PHE A 206 44.72 1.33 0.22
CA PHE A 206 44.99 2.20 1.36
C PHE A 206 44.37 3.59 1.18
N CYS A 207 44.60 4.26 0.05
CA CYS A 207 44.02 5.57 -0.25
C CYS A 207 42.49 5.52 -0.26
N MET A 208 41.92 4.47 -0.83
CA MET A 208 40.46 4.27 -0.85
C MET A 208 39.91 4.11 0.57
N GLY A 209 40.53 3.31 1.43
CA GLY A 209 40.13 3.16 2.83
C GLY A 209 40.29 4.44 3.66
N VAL A 210 41.44 5.12 3.56
CA VAL A 210 41.74 6.35 4.30
C VAL A 210 40.85 7.52 3.87
N SER A 211 40.34 7.51 2.64
CA SER A 211 39.39 8.53 2.18
C SER A 211 38.13 8.62 3.05
N GLY A 212 37.80 7.55 3.78
CA GLY A 212 36.69 7.50 4.75
C GLY A 212 36.84 8.47 5.92
N LEU A 213 38.06 8.93 6.24
CA LEU A 213 38.27 9.94 7.29
C LEU A 213 37.55 11.26 6.97
N VAL A 214 37.43 11.62 5.69
CA VAL A 214 36.79 12.88 5.27
C VAL A 214 35.30 12.92 5.65
N PRO A 215 34.43 11.98 5.22
CA PRO A 215 33.03 11.98 5.63
C PRO A 215 32.84 11.77 7.14
N ILE A 216 33.74 11.06 7.83
CA ILE A 216 33.68 10.87 9.29
C ILE A 216 33.95 12.20 10.02
N LEU A 217 34.96 12.96 9.59
CA LEU A 217 35.23 14.28 10.15
C LEU A 217 34.08 15.25 9.86
N HIS A 218 33.54 15.24 8.64
CA HIS A 218 32.38 16.05 8.27
C HIS A 218 31.16 15.69 9.13
N LYS A 219 30.89 14.39 9.34
CA LYS A 219 29.86 13.92 10.27
C LYS A 219 30.03 14.50 11.66
N LEU A 220 31.24 14.42 12.23
CA LEU A 220 31.51 14.89 13.59
C LEU A 220 31.40 16.41 13.71
N MET A 221 31.79 17.17 12.68
CA MET A 221 31.63 18.62 12.66
C MET A 221 30.15 19.03 12.58
N ALA A 222 29.35 18.34 11.77
CA ALA A 222 27.93 18.66 11.57
C ALA A 222 27.03 18.15 12.70
N PHE A 223 27.28 16.93 13.20
CA PHE A 223 26.38 16.18 14.08
C PHE A 223 27.02 15.74 15.40
N GLY A 224 28.20 16.23 15.76
CA GLY A 224 28.93 15.79 16.97
C GLY A 224 28.20 16.03 18.30
N HIS A 225 27.12 16.81 18.30
CA HIS A 225 26.23 16.98 19.46
C HIS A 225 25.24 15.82 19.65
N GLN A 226 25.01 15.00 18.62
CA GLN A 226 24.14 13.82 18.68
C GLN A 226 24.95 12.61 19.16
N PRO A 227 24.51 11.88 20.20
CA PRO A 227 25.25 10.74 20.73
C PRO A 227 25.42 9.62 19.68
N GLU A 228 24.45 9.41 18.79
CA GLU A 228 24.49 8.40 17.74
C GLU A 228 25.61 8.67 16.72
N ALA A 229 25.85 9.94 16.37
CA ALA A 229 26.93 10.33 15.47
C ALA A 229 28.32 10.07 16.08
N VAL A 230 28.45 10.25 17.40
CA VAL A 230 29.69 9.97 18.15
C VAL A 230 29.90 8.46 18.31
N ILE A 231 28.86 7.71 18.68
CA ILE A 231 28.94 6.25 18.84
C ILE A 231 29.31 5.56 17.53
N THR A 232 28.68 5.95 16.41
CA THR A 232 29.03 5.43 15.09
C THR A 232 30.47 5.75 14.70
N ALA A 233 30.97 6.94 15.04
CA ALA A 233 32.37 7.30 14.83
C ALA A 233 33.34 6.43 15.65
N VAL A 234 32.98 6.06 16.88
CA VAL A 234 33.78 5.11 17.69
C VAL A 234 33.87 3.75 16.99
N TYR A 235 32.74 3.22 16.49
CA TYR A 235 32.76 1.96 15.74
C TYR A 235 33.63 2.06 14.48
N GLU A 236 33.57 3.16 13.74
CA GLU A 236 34.41 3.37 12.55
C GLU A 236 35.90 3.45 12.88
N VAL A 237 36.27 4.07 14.00
CA VAL A 237 37.67 4.10 14.48
C VAL A 237 38.13 2.70 14.88
N VAL A 238 37.30 1.92 15.57
CA VAL A 238 37.61 0.53 15.95
C VAL A 238 37.74 -0.36 14.71
N MET A 239 36.85 -0.22 13.73
CA MET A 239 36.95 -0.88 12.43
C MET A 239 38.26 -0.53 11.72
N GLY A 240 38.59 0.76 11.63
CA GLY A 240 39.85 1.23 11.06
C GLY A 240 41.08 0.67 11.79
N GLY A 241 41.00 0.51 13.11
CA GLY A 241 42.01 -0.14 13.94
C GLY A 241 42.22 -1.60 13.58
N PHE A 242 41.15 -2.39 13.42
CA PHE A 242 41.26 -3.79 12.99
C PHE A 242 41.87 -3.93 11.59
N TYR A 243 41.41 -3.14 10.62
CA TYR A 243 41.99 -3.18 9.26
C TYR A 243 43.44 -2.73 9.24
N GLY A 244 43.77 -1.64 9.95
CA GLY A 244 45.14 -1.14 10.04
C GLY A 244 46.09 -2.15 10.69
N LEU A 245 45.69 -2.75 11.81
CA LEU A 245 46.46 -3.82 12.45
C LEU A 245 46.65 -5.01 11.52
N GLY A 246 45.60 -5.40 10.79
CA GLY A 246 45.67 -6.50 9.83
C GLY A 246 46.68 -6.24 8.72
N VAL A 247 46.67 -5.05 8.11
CA VAL A 247 47.63 -4.66 7.08
C VAL A 247 49.06 -4.68 7.63
N VAL A 248 49.27 -4.17 8.85
CA VAL A 248 50.60 -4.18 9.49
C VAL A 248 51.10 -5.61 9.71
N VAL A 249 50.26 -6.49 10.25
CA VAL A 249 50.62 -7.90 10.51
C VAL A 249 50.92 -8.64 9.19
N TYR A 250 50.05 -8.48 8.19
CA TYR A 250 50.21 -9.08 6.86
C TYR A 250 51.50 -8.61 6.16
N ALA A 251 51.75 -7.30 6.13
CA ALA A 251 52.94 -6.73 5.50
C ALA A 251 54.23 -7.10 6.23
N ALA A 252 54.19 -7.18 7.57
CA ALA A 252 55.34 -7.57 8.38
C ALA A 252 55.67 -9.07 8.29
N ARG A 253 54.73 -9.90 7.81
CA ARG A 253 54.79 -11.38 7.78
C ARG A 253 55.06 -11.98 9.15
N VAL A 254 54.43 -11.43 10.19
CA VAL A 254 54.59 -11.84 11.59
C VAL A 254 53.36 -12.66 12.00
N PRO A 255 53.52 -13.80 12.71
CA PRO A 255 54.71 -14.28 13.40
C PRO A 255 55.63 -15.22 12.61
N GLU A 256 55.27 -15.64 11.40
CA GLU A 256 56.02 -16.65 10.62
C GLU A 256 57.46 -16.21 10.30
N ARG A 257 57.70 -14.91 10.13
CA ARG A 257 59.05 -14.36 9.98
C ARG A 257 59.94 -14.57 11.21
N TRP A 258 59.36 -14.62 12.41
CA TRP A 258 60.12 -14.83 13.65
C TRP A 258 60.46 -16.30 13.88
N MET A 259 59.59 -17.21 13.43
CA MET A 259 59.80 -18.66 13.54
C MET A 259 59.37 -19.37 12.25
N PRO A 260 60.21 -19.35 11.20
CA PRO A 260 59.91 -20.01 9.94
C PRO A 260 59.60 -21.50 10.13
N GLY A 261 58.62 -22.03 9.40
CA GLY A 261 58.18 -23.43 9.52
C GLY A 261 57.18 -23.72 10.65
N ARG A 262 57.16 -22.92 11.73
CA ARG A 262 56.28 -23.19 12.89
C ARG A 262 54.82 -22.82 12.66
N PHE A 263 54.57 -21.85 11.79
CA PHE A 263 53.24 -21.32 11.50
C PHE A 263 52.74 -21.75 10.12
N ASP A 264 53.28 -22.86 9.57
CA ASP A 264 52.96 -23.29 8.20
C ASP A 264 51.47 -23.59 7.98
N ILE A 265 50.79 -24.11 9.00
CA ILE A 265 49.36 -24.49 8.93
C ILE A 265 48.47 -23.53 9.73
N VAL A 266 48.94 -23.03 10.88
CA VAL A 266 48.13 -22.23 11.80
C VAL A 266 48.90 -21.01 12.30
N GLY A 267 48.24 -19.85 12.31
CA GLY A 267 48.67 -18.63 12.98
C GLY A 267 49.63 -17.75 12.19
N HIS A 268 49.85 -18.00 10.90
CA HIS A 268 50.64 -17.09 10.07
C HIS A 268 49.87 -15.79 9.75
N SER A 269 50.61 -14.74 9.39
CA SER A 269 50.12 -13.37 9.24
C SER A 269 48.86 -13.24 8.38
N HIS A 270 48.80 -13.95 7.25
CA HIS A 270 47.64 -13.96 6.34
C HIS A 270 46.35 -14.44 7.03
N GLN A 271 46.43 -15.48 7.89
CA GLN A 271 45.28 -15.97 8.65
C GLN A 271 44.83 -14.95 9.69
N ILE A 272 45.78 -14.29 10.35
CA ILE A 272 45.47 -13.22 11.32
C ILE A 272 44.79 -12.05 10.61
N PHE A 273 45.27 -11.69 9.42
CA PHE A 273 44.65 -10.68 8.57
C PHE A 273 43.20 -11.02 8.25
N HIS A 274 42.90 -12.27 7.86
CA HIS A 274 41.52 -12.72 7.60
C HIS A 274 40.60 -12.54 8.82
N VAL A 275 41.07 -12.93 10.00
CA VAL A 275 40.30 -12.77 11.25
C VAL A 275 40.04 -11.30 11.56
N LEU A 276 41.03 -10.42 11.36
CA LEU A 276 40.89 -8.99 11.58
C LEU A 276 39.95 -8.33 10.55
N VAL A 277 39.92 -8.81 9.31
CA VAL A 277 38.95 -8.35 8.30
C VAL A 277 37.52 -8.64 8.74
N ILE A 278 37.26 -9.84 9.26
CA ILE A 278 35.93 -10.22 9.80
C ILE A 278 35.57 -9.35 11.01
N ALA A 279 36.51 -9.13 11.94
CA ALA A 279 36.29 -8.28 13.12
C ALA A 279 35.97 -6.82 12.73
N GLY A 280 36.70 -6.26 11.75
CA GLY A 280 36.43 -4.94 11.18
C GLY A 280 35.04 -4.87 10.55
N ALA A 281 34.69 -5.82 9.69
CA ALA A 281 33.36 -5.88 9.08
C ALA A 281 32.24 -6.03 10.13
N TYR A 282 32.45 -6.82 11.19
CA TYR A 282 31.44 -6.97 12.23
C TYR A 282 31.23 -5.66 13.01
N THR A 283 32.32 -4.93 13.28
CA THR A 283 32.25 -3.61 13.92
C THR A 283 31.48 -2.61 13.05
N HIS A 284 31.71 -2.61 11.74
CA HIS A 284 30.97 -1.75 10.80
C HIS A 284 29.49 -2.14 10.64
N TYR A 285 29.18 -3.44 10.78
CA TYR A 285 27.80 -3.91 10.85
C TYR A 285 27.06 -3.32 12.06
N LEU A 286 27.69 -3.30 13.24
CA LEU A 286 27.12 -2.67 14.45
C LEU A 286 26.95 -1.15 14.27
N ALA A 287 27.91 -0.48 13.62
CA ALA A 287 27.78 0.93 13.26
C ALA A 287 26.54 1.16 12.38
N THR A 288 26.34 0.31 11.36
CA THR A 288 25.22 0.46 10.43
C THR A 288 23.86 0.21 11.09
N LEU A 289 23.76 -0.74 12.03
CA LEU A 289 22.54 -0.91 12.83
C LEU A 289 22.24 0.34 13.67
N THR A 290 23.28 0.96 14.24
CA THR A 290 23.13 2.21 15.00
C THR A 290 22.63 3.35 14.11
N TYR A 291 23.17 3.46 12.89
CA TYR A 291 22.70 4.42 11.88
C TYR A 291 21.22 4.24 11.50
N LEU A 292 20.79 3.00 11.26
CA LEU A 292 19.40 2.68 10.95
C LEU A 292 18.47 3.07 12.11
N ASN A 293 18.82 2.66 13.34
CA ASN A 293 18.04 3.00 14.52
C ASN A 293 17.92 4.52 14.75
N TRP A 294 19.01 5.26 14.52
CA TRP A 294 19.00 6.72 14.64
C TRP A 294 17.95 7.35 13.73
N ARG A 295 17.89 6.91 12.45
CA ARG A 295 16.94 7.47 11.48
C ARG A 295 15.50 7.02 11.71
N GLU A 296 15.28 5.77 12.08
CA GLU A 296 13.93 5.29 12.42
C GLU A 296 13.34 6.04 13.63
N MET A 297 14.16 6.41 14.63
CA MET A 297 13.72 7.20 15.79
C MET A 297 13.42 8.68 15.47
N GLU A 298 14.16 9.30 14.54
CA GLU A 298 13.89 10.67 14.10
C GLU A 298 12.59 10.77 13.29
N ASP A 299 12.35 9.81 12.40
CA ASP A 299 11.11 9.71 11.62
C ASP A 299 9.87 9.62 12.54
N GLU A 300 9.95 8.84 13.62
CA GLU A 300 8.86 8.73 14.60
C GLU A 300 8.58 10.05 15.37
N LYS A 301 9.63 10.80 15.74
CA LYS A 301 9.49 12.08 16.47
C LYS A 301 8.89 13.17 15.60
N VAL A 302 9.34 13.28 14.35
CA VAL A 302 8.82 14.25 13.37
C VAL A 302 7.37 13.92 13.00
N HIS A 303 7.04 12.64 12.85
CA HIS A 303 5.67 12.20 12.53
C HIS A 303 4.67 12.54 13.65
N ARG A 304 5.07 12.41 14.93
CA ARG A 304 4.20 12.73 16.07
C ARG A 304 3.89 14.23 16.14
N SER A 305 4.90 15.08 15.92
CA SER A 305 4.73 16.54 15.88
C SER A 305 3.92 17.04 14.67
N CYS A 306 4.13 16.46 13.48
CA CYS A 306 3.42 16.85 12.27
C CYS A 306 1.94 16.39 12.27
N LYS A 307 1.63 15.27 12.94
CA LYS A 307 0.27 14.73 13.08
C LYS A 307 -0.60 15.55 14.04
N GLU A 308 -0.03 16.10 15.10
CA GLU A 308 -0.72 17.02 16.02
C GLU A 308 -0.99 18.38 15.34
N ALA A 309 -0.07 18.86 14.50
CA ALA A 309 -0.25 20.10 13.75
C ALA A 309 -1.29 20.00 12.61
N LYS A 310 -1.34 18.86 11.89
CA LYS A 310 -2.27 18.65 10.74
C LYS A 310 -3.74 18.42 11.14
N CYS A 311 -4.02 18.09 12.40
CA CYS A 311 -5.39 17.73 12.84
C CYS A 311 -6.04 18.83 13.68
N LYS A 312 -5.50 20.05 13.62
CA LYS A 312 -6.16 21.21 14.21
C LYS A 312 -7.34 21.62 13.33
N LEU A 313 -8.44 22.01 13.97
CA LEU A 313 -9.53 22.69 13.28
C LEU A 313 -9.07 24.10 12.90
N ILE A 314 -9.45 24.54 11.71
CA ILE A 314 -9.04 25.83 11.16
C ILE A 314 -10.24 26.69 10.80
N ASP A 315 -10.00 27.99 10.67
CA ASP A 315 -11.00 28.98 10.26
C ASP A 315 -11.24 28.95 8.74
N TYR A 316 -12.37 29.53 8.32
CA TYR A 316 -12.79 29.60 6.93
C TYR A 316 -11.74 30.28 6.02
N TYR A 317 -11.08 31.34 6.48
CA TYR A 317 -10.15 32.11 5.64
C TYR A 317 -8.88 31.32 5.35
N SER A 318 -8.47 30.45 6.28
CA SER A 318 -7.35 29.53 6.16
C SER A 318 -7.61 28.33 5.23
N LEU A 319 -8.86 28.08 4.81
CA LEU A 319 -9.18 26.95 3.93
C LEU A 319 -8.66 27.12 2.49
N PRO A 320 -8.28 26.01 1.83
CA PRO A 320 -8.05 26.02 0.41
C PRO A 320 -9.35 26.27 -0.34
N HIS A 321 -9.26 26.87 -1.53
CA HIS A 321 -10.41 27.33 -2.31
C HIS A 321 -11.45 26.24 -2.60
N TYR A 322 -11.05 24.96 -2.71
CA TYR A 322 -11.98 23.87 -2.99
C TYR A 322 -12.86 23.46 -1.80
N LEU A 323 -12.51 23.84 -0.57
CA LEU A 323 -13.31 23.58 0.65
C LEU A 323 -14.14 24.80 1.09
N LYS A 324 -13.94 25.97 0.46
CA LYS A 324 -14.66 27.21 0.77
C LYS A 324 -16.05 27.24 0.14
N ASP A 325 -17.03 26.55 0.76
CA ASP A 325 -18.42 26.53 0.24
C ASP A 325 -19.33 27.62 0.84
N ASN A 326 -19.25 27.89 2.13
CA ASN A 326 -20.16 28.80 2.84
C ASN A 326 -19.39 29.84 3.67
N GLU A 327 -19.35 31.09 3.22
CA GLU A 327 -18.61 32.17 3.92
C GLU A 327 -19.20 32.60 5.27
N PHE A 328 -20.39 32.10 5.64
CA PHE A 328 -21.03 32.44 6.91
C PHE A 328 -20.69 31.46 8.05
N ILE A 329 -20.07 30.33 7.72
CA ILE A 329 -19.54 29.36 8.69
C ILE A 329 -18.06 29.69 8.87
N LEU A 330 -17.65 30.10 10.07
CA LEU A 330 -16.38 30.80 10.25
C LEU A 330 -15.27 29.93 10.84
N ASP A 331 -15.60 28.95 11.67
CA ASP A 331 -14.64 28.11 12.38
C ASP A 331 -15.01 26.61 12.31
N TYR A 332 -14.22 25.77 12.96
CA TYR A 332 -14.40 24.33 13.13
C TYR A 332 -14.24 23.49 11.85
N TYR A 333 -13.43 23.94 10.89
CA TYR A 333 -13.19 23.18 9.66
C TYR A 333 -12.08 22.15 9.80
N ARG A 334 -12.32 20.97 9.22
CA ARG A 334 -11.29 19.97 8.95
C ARG A 334 -10.64 20.25 7.59
N CYS A 335 -9.31 20.23 7.52
CA CYS A 335 -8.59 20.52 6.29
C CYS A 335 -7.40 19.59 6.10
N GLU A 336 -7.41 18.81 5.03
CA GLU A 336 -6.35 17.88 4.63
C GLU A 336 -5.96 16.88 5.74
N TRP A 337 -6.96 16.48 6.53
CA TRP A 337 -6.78 15.49 7.57
C TRP A 337 -6.44 14.12 6.95
N PRO A 338 -5.52 13.35 7.55
CA PRO A 338 -5.26 11.98 7.15
C PRO A 338 -6.54 11.13 7.19
N LEU A 339 -6.72 10.24 6.20
CA LEU A 339 -7.95 9.47 6.00
C LEU A 339 -8.46 8.78 7.28
N LYS A 340 -7.56 8.20 8.09
CA LYS A 340 -7.91 7.59 9.38
C LYS A 340 -8.58 8.60 10.32
N GLN A 341 -8.00 9.78 10.48
CA GLN A 341 -8.54 10.83 11.35
C GLN A 341 -9.81 11.41 10.75
N THR A 342 -9.89 11.53 9.43
CA THR A 342 -11.12 11.87 8.72
C THR A 342 -12.25 10.88 9.04
N ILE A 343 -12.00 9.57 9.02
CA ILE A 343 -13.01 8.56 9.40
C ILE A 343 -13.34 8.64 10.90
N LEU A 344 -12.34 8.70 11.78
CA LEU A 344 -12.53 8.80 13.22
C LEU A 344 -13.19 10.12 13.65
N SER A 345 -13.12 11.16 12.82
CA SER A 345 -13.75 12.45 13.10
C SER A 345 -15.27 12.38 13.16
N ILE A 346 -15.89 11.29 12.72
CA ILE A 346 -17.31 11.02 12.99
C ILE A 346 -17.66 11.11 14.49
N PHE A 347 -16.70 10.80 15.36
CA PHE A 347 -16.82 10.90 16.82
C PHE A 347 -16.26 12.22 17.40
N SER A 348 -15.95 13.18 16.53
CA SER A 348 -15.40 14.50 16.89
C SER A 348 -16.38 15.62 16.54
N ILE A 349 -16.24 16.76 17.21
CA ILE A 349 -17.07 17.94 16.99
C ILE A 349 -16.38 18.86 15.98
N HIS A 350 -17.05 19.14 14.88
CA HIS A 350 -16.63 20.03 13.80
C HIS A 350 -17.85 20.47 12.97
N ASN A 351 -17.66 21.40 12.03
CA ASN A 351 -18.74 22.00 11.23
C ASN A 351 -19.59 20.95 10.44
N GLU A 352 -18.97 19.85 10.03
CA GLU A 352 -19.64 18.75 9.31
C GLU A 352 -20.29 17.68 10.19
N THR A 353 -20.16 17.72 11.54
CA THR A 353 -20.56 16.60 12.41
C THR A 353 -22.03 16.24 12.22
N LEU A 354 -22.94 17.21 12.30
CA LEU A 354 -24.36 16.95 12.11
C LEU A 354 -24.73 16.66 10.65
N ASN A 355 -23.99 17.17 9.66
CA ASN A 355 -24.21 16.79 8.25
C ASN A 355 -23.98 15.29 8.06
N ILE A 356 -22.94 14.73 8.69
CA ILE A 356 -22.64 13.28 8.66
C ILE A 356 -23.71 12.49 9.40
N TRP A 357 -24.02 12.88 10.65
CA TRP A 357 -24.90 12.10 11.53
C TRP A 357 -26.36 12.11 11.08
N THR A 358 -26.87 13.23 10.57
CA THR A 358 -28.27 13.31 10.08
C THR A 358 -28.54 12.26 9.00
N HIS A 359 -27.73 12.23 7.94
CA HIS A 359 -27.89 11.25 6.87
C HIS A 359 -27.44 9.83 7.24
N LEU A 360 -26.46 9.66 8.13
CA LEU A 360 -26.09 8.31 8.61
C LEU A 360 -27.21 7.67 9.44
N VAL A 361 -27.82 8.43 10.36
CA VAL A 361 -28.99 7.96 11.12
C VAL A 361 -30.16 7.72 10.16
N GLY A 362 -30.37 8.62 9.19
CA GLY A 362 -31.35 8.43 8.12
C GLY A 362 -31.15 7.11 7.37
N PHE A 363 -29.92 6.77 6.98
CA PHE A 363 -29.60 5.51 6.33
C PHE A 363 -30.03 4.31 7.18
N PHE A 364 -29.71 4.31 8.48
CA PHE A 364 -30.10 3.22 9.37
C PHE A 364 -31.61 3.13 9.57
N ILE A 365 -32.34 4.26 9.63
CA ILE A 365 -33.80 4.27 9.65
C ILE A 365 -34.36 3.57 8.40
N PHE A 366 -33.89 3.96 7.21
CA PHE A 366 -34.37 3.35 5.96
C PHE A 366 -33.94 1.89 5.80
N LEU A 367 -32.76 1.51 6.31
CA LEU A 367 -32.32 0.11 6.38
C LEU A 367 -33.26 -0.70 7.29
N SER A 368 -33.64 -0.16 8.47
CA SER A 368 -34.60 -0.81 9.34
C SER A 368 -35.97 -0.95 8.67
N LEU A 369 -36.46 0.09 8.00
CA LEU A 369 -37.70 0.04 7.22
C LEU A 369 -37.64 -0.99 6.09
N MET A 370 -36.49 -1.12 5.41
CA MET A 370 -36.24 -2.13 4.38
C MET A 370 -36.29 -3.55 4.94
N VAL A 371 -35.63 -3.80 6.07
CA VAL A 371 -35.63 -5.12 6.74
C VAL A 371 -37.02 -5.46 7.27
N CYS A 372 -37.71 -4.50 7.89
CA CYS A 372 -39.09 -4.69 8.35
C CYS A 372 -40.01 -5.01 7.16
N ALA A 373 -39.94 -4.23 6.07
CA ALA A 373 -40.77 -4.47 4.89
C ALA A 373 -40.46 -5.80 4.21
N SER A 374 -39.20 -6.23 4.13
CA SER A 374 -38.85 -7.55 3.56
C SER A 374 -39.27 -8.71 4.46
N SER A 375 -39.31 -8.52 5.77
CA SER A 375 -39.77 -9.53 6.74
C SER A 375 -41.29 -9.67 6.82
N MET A 376 -42.04 -8.58 6.55
CA MET A 376 -43.50 -8.56 6.63
C MET A 376 -44.18 -8.92 5.30
N ILE A 377 -43.42 -8.94 4.20
CA ILE A 377 -43.98 -9.06 2.85
C ILE A 377 -43.32 -10.26 2.14
N PRO A 378 -44.01 -11.42 2.01
CA PRO A 378 -43.43 -12.57 1.34
C PRO A 378 -43.32 -12.30 -0.18
N SER A 379 -42.19 -12.72 -0.77
CA SER A 379 -41.92 -12.84 -2.23
C SER A 379 -41.12 -11.71 -2.89
N VAL A 380 -39.80 -11.69 -2.69
CA VAL A 380 -38.86 -10.91 -3.55
C VAL A 380 -37.64 -11.71 -4.03
N VAL A 381 -37.37 -12.91 -3.51
CA VAL A 381 -36.08 -13.59 -3.79
C VAL A 381 -36.07 -14.38 -5.12
N THR A 382 -37.21 -14.64 -5.77
CA THR A 382 -37.26 -15.55 -6.93
C THR A 382 -37.02 -14.91 -8.32
N VAL A 383 -36.96 -13.59 -8.48
CA VAL A 383 -36.88 -12.96 -9.83
C VAL A 383 -35.45 -12.66 -10.28
N ILE A 384 -34.46 -12.63 -9.37
CA ILE A 384 -33.09 -12.17 -9.71
C ILE A 384 -32.18 -13.31 -10.19
N VAL A 385 -32.61 -14.59 -10.13
CA VAL A 385 -31.70 -15.76 -10.31
C VAL A 385 -32.03 -16.66 -11.51
N GLU A 386 -32.89 -16.28 -12.45
CA GLU A 386 -32.95 -17.00 -13.75
C GLU A 386 -32.52 -16.14 -14.94
N PRO A 387 -31.34 -16.41 -15.53
CA PRO A 387 -31.01 -16.01 -16.89
C PRO A 387 -31.43 -17.15 -17.83
N SER A 388 -32.59 -17.06 -18.48
CA SER A 388 -32.98 -18.01 -19.52
C SER A 388 -33.61 -17.29 -20.71
N PHE A 389 -32.70 -16.77 -21.51
CA PHE A 389 -32.84 -16.56 -22.94
C PHE A 389 -33.36 -17.87 -23.59
N SER A 390 -34.62 -17.92 -24.01
CA SER A 390 -35.06 -18.88 -25.02
C SER A 390 -36.35 -18.43 -25.70
N TYR A 391 -36.19 -17.80 -26.85
CA TYR A 391 -37.19 -17.84 -27.92
C TYR A 391 -37.48 -19.31 -28.27
N ARG A 392 -38.71 -19.76 -28.11
CA ARG A 392 -39.21 -20.96 -28.80
C ARG A 392 -40.52 -20.61 -29.50
N TYR A 393 -40.39 -20.35 -30.80
CA TYR A 393 -41.49 -20.50 -31.75
C TYR A 393 -41.97 -21.94 -31.69
N GLN A 394 -43.25 -22.17 -31.40
CA GLN A 394 -43.89 -23.43 -31.77
C GLN A 394 -45.34 -23.17 -32.17
N TRP A 395 -45.56 -23.37 -33.47
CA TRP A 395 -46.83 -23.40 -34.18
C TRP A 395 -47.77 -24.44 -33.58
N HIS A 396 -49.09 -24.17 -33.55
CA HIS A 396 -50.08 -25.17 -33.93
C HIS A 396 -51.40 -24.55 -34.39
N ASP A 397 -51.80 -25.00 -35.58
CA ASP A 397 -53.04 -24.73 -36.30
C ASP A 397 -54.28 -25.46 -35.71
N HIS A 398 -55.42 -24.78 -35.83
CA HIS A 398 -56.76 -25.24 -36.23
C HIS A 398 -57.45 -26.50 -35.60
N LEU A 399 -58.57 -26.19 -34.87
CA LEU A 399 -59.98 -26.66 -35.10
C LEU A 399 -60.45 -28.05 -34.54
N PRO A 400 -61.78 -28.30 -34.38
CA PRO A 400 -62.43 -28.39 -33.05
C PRO A 400 -63.23 -29.71 -32.82
N SER A 401 -63.89 -29.84 -31.65
CA SER A 401 -65.25 -30.42 -31.45
C SER A 401 -65.47 -31.27 -30.18
N ASN A 402 -66.64 -31.01 -29.57
CA ASN A 402 -67.58 -31.89 -28.87
C ASN A 402 -67.22 -32.62 -27.56
N GLN A 403 -67.88 -32.17 -26.47
CA GLN A 403 -68.89 -32.91 -25.67
C GLN A 403 -68.85 -34.46 -25.78
N THR A 404 -68.81 -35.27 -24.73
CA THR A 404 -69.62 -35.30 -23.49
C THR A 404 -68.99 -36.27 -22.45
N SER A 405 -69.28 -35.98 -21.17
CA SER A 405 -69.53 -36.91 -20.04
C SER A 405 -68.52 -38.03 -19.72
N ASP A 406 -67.96 -38.00 -18.50
CA ASP A 406 -68.38 -39.01 -17.50
C ASP A 406 -67.90 -38.70 -16.06
N ALA A 407 -68.86 -38.94 -15.15
CA ALA A 407 -68.72 -39.34 -13.75
C ALA A 407 -67.92 -38.45 -12.78
N CYS A 408 -68.67 -37.55 -12.13
CA CYS A 408 -68.37 -37.10 -10.78
C CYS A 408 -68.54 -38.28 -9.80
N SER A 409 -67.45 -38.78 -9.21
CA SER A 409 -67.49 -39.43 -7.89
C SER A 409 -66.11 -39.41 -7.24
N LEU A 410 -66.12 -39.05 -5.95
CA LEU A 410 -65.03 -38.98 -4.98
C LEU A 410 -64.00 -37.83 -5.12
N GLY A 411 -64.07 -36.91 -4.15
CA GLY A 411 -62.89 -36.24 -3.62
C GLY A 411 -62.93 -34.72 -3.65
N PHE A 412 -63.19 -34.14 -2.47
CA PHE A 412 -62.83 -32.78 -2.03
C PHE A 412 -63.46 -31.57 -2.74
N ASN A 413 -64.10 -30.74 -1.90
CA ASN A 413 -64.45 -29.35 -2.16
C ASN A 413 -63.29 -28.58 -2.81
N THR A 414 -63.35 -28.34 -4.11
CA THR A 414 -62.61 -27.23 -4.73
C THR A 414 -63.42 -25.97 -4.51
N SER A 415 -63.15 -25.30 -3.39
CA SER A 415 -63.30 -23.85 -3.34
C SER A 415 -62.40 -23.27 -4.43
N CYS A 416 -62.97 -22.62 -5.44
CA CYS A 416 -62.24 -21.69 -6.29
C CYS A 416 -61.64 -20.60 -5.38
N SER A 417 -60.39 -20.79 -4.96
CA SER A 417 -59.58 -19.69 -4.47
C SER A 417 -59.00 -19.00 -5.70
N SER A 418 -59.54 -17.82 -6.01
CA SER A 418 -58.83 -16.85 -6.83
C SER A 418 -57.49 -16.61 -6.16
N SER A 419 -56.41 -17.09 -6.77
CA SER A 419 -55.06 -16.68 -6.41
C SER A 419 -54.97 -15.17 -6.65
N ASN A 420 -55.18 -14.36 -5.61
CA ASN A 420 -54.79 -12.95 -5.62
C ASN A 420 -53.25 -12.95 -5.74
N GLU A 421 -52.75 -12.91 -6.98
CA GLU A 421 -51.34 -12.65 -7.22
C GLU A 421 -51.04 -11.25 -6.70
N SER A 422 -50.30 -11.18 -5.61
CA SER A 422 -49.92 -9.90 -5.00
C SER A 422 -49.09 -9.05 -5.97
N VAL A 423 -49.27 -7.74 -5.94
CA VAL A 423 -48.58 -6.83 -6.85
C VAL A 423 -47.06 -6.91 -6.67
N THR A 424 -46.29 -6.72 -7.75
CA THR A 424 -44.83 -6.72 -7.66
C THR A 424 -44.33 -5.57 -6.77
N ARG A 425 -43.30 -5.84 -5.95
CA ARG A 425 -42.76 -4.89 -4.96
C ARG A 425 -41.42 -4.27 -5.34
N TRP A 426 -40.90 -4.58 -6.53
CA TRP A 426 -39.64 -4.01 -7.00
C TRP A 426 -39.63 -2.47 -7.01
N PRO A 427 -40.72 -1.72 -7.35
CA PRO A 427 -40.68 -0.26 -7.34
C PRO A 427 -40.47 0.30 -5.93
N PHE A 428 -41.15 -0.30 -4.94
CA PHE A 428 -41.02 0.05 -3.53
C PHE A 428 -39.60 -0.20 -3.01
N PHE A 429 -39.04 -1.37 -3.29
CA PHE A 429 -37.67 -1.71 -2.88
C PHE A 429 -36.61 -0.91 -3.63
N ALA A 430 -36.85 -0.55 -4.90
CA ALA A 430 -35.98 0.33 -5.66
C ALA A 430 -35.93 1.74 -5.04
N PHE A 431 -37.07 2.28 -4.60
CA PHE A 431 -37.13 3.53 -3.83
C PHE A 431 -36.31 3.45 -2.53
N LEU A 432 -36.52 2.40 -1.72
CA LEU A 432 -35.78 2.24 -0.46
C LEU A 432 -34.26 2.14 -0.70
N CYS A 433 -33.84 1.37 -1.70
CA CYS A 433 -32.44 1.28 -2.11
C CYS A 433 -31.89 2.65 -2.58
N GLY A 434 -32.67 3.41 -3.35
CA GLY A 434 -32.27 4.73 -3.82
C GLY A 434 -32.14 5.75 -2.69
N ALA A 435 -33.06 5.74 -1.72
CA ALA A 435 -32.98 6.55 -0.49
C ALA A 435 -31.76 6.20 0.34
N MET A 436 -31.51 4.90 0.58
CA MET A 436 -30.32 4.43 1.29
C MET A 436 -29.04 4.84 0.56
N LEU A 437 -28.97 4.69 -0.76
CA LEU A 437 -27.80 5.09 -1.54
C LEU A 437 -27.53 6.59 -1.38
N CYS A 438 -28.54 7.44 -1.55
CA CYS A 438 -28.42 8.88 -1.40
C CYS A 438 -27.92 9.29 -0.01
N LEU A 439 -28.51 8.73 1.05
CA LEU A 439 -28.15 9.05 2.43
C LEU A 439 -26.72 8.56 2.76
N PHE A 440 -26.35 7.38 2.27
CA PHE A 440 -25.00 6.85 2.44
C PHE A 440 -23.95 7.67 1.70
N THR A 441 -24.15 7.96 0.40
CA THR A 441 -23.18 8.74 -0.39
C THR A 441 -23.03 10.15 0.14
N SER A 442 -24.10 10.75 0.65
CA SER A 442 -24.06 12.06 1.30
C SER A 442 -23.29 12.04 2.62
N SER A 443 -23.58 11.09 3.52
CA SER A 443 -22.83 10.94 4.79
C SER A 443 -21.35 10.66 4.53
N ALA A 444 -21.04 9.76 3.60
CA ALA A 444 -19.66 9.48 3.17
C ALA A 444 -18.97 10.72 2.59
N CYS A 445 -19.69 11.54 1.84
CA CYS A 445 -19.17 12.79 1.28
C CYS A 445 -18.77 13.78 2.36
N HIS A 446 -19.68 14.08 3.29
CA HIS A 446 -19.39 14.99 4.40
C HIS A 446 -18.31 14.44 5.34
N LEU A 447 -18.20 13.11 5.48
CA LEU A 447 -17.13 12.50 6.26
C LEU A 447 -15.77 12.68 5.57
N LEU A 448 -15.65 12.34 4.29
CA LEU A 448 -14.38 12.15 3.58
C LEU A 448 -13.86 13.37 2.83
N SER A 449 -14.71 14.38 2.54
CA SER A 449 -14.35 15.51 1.68
C SER A 449 -13.18 16.35 2.18
N CYS A 450 -12.87 16.33 3.48
CA CYS A 450 -11.73 17.08 4.03
C CYS A 450 -10.38 16.39 3.82
N HIS A 451 -10.31 15.16 3.30
CA HIS A 451 -9.06 14.41 3.23
C HIS A 451 -8.08 14.96 2.18
N SER A 452 -8.56 15.19 0.96
CA SER A 452 -7.77 15.73 -0.15
C SER A 452 -8.68 16.33 -1.22
N GLN A 453 -8.14 17.20 -2.06
CA GLN A 453 -8.87 17.79 -3.18
C GLN A 453 -9.48 16.73 -4.13
N CYS A 454 -8.72 15.69 -4.45
CA CYS A 454 -9.20 14.60 -5.30
C CYS A 454 -10.35 13.84 -4.64
N CYS A 455 -10.21 13.51 -3.36
CA CYS A 455 -11.25 12.82 -2.59
C CYS A 455 -12.53 13.66 -2.51
N SER A 456 -12.41 14.95 -2.21
CA SER A 456 -13.53 15.90 -2.18
C SER A 456 -14.33 15.90 -3.50
N TYR A 457 -13.67 16.02 -4.65
CA TYR A 457 -14.37 16.02 -5.93
C TYR A 457 -15.04 14.70 -6.28
N ILE A 458 -14.43 13.56 -5.95
CA ILE A 458 -15.05 12.24 -6.17
C ILE A 458 -16.30 12.11 -5.30
N MET A 459 -16.19 12.48 -4.03
CA MET A 459 -17.28 12.36 -3.07
C MET A 459 -18.46 13.27 -3.38
N LEU A 460 -18.21 14.53 -3.76
CA LEU A 460 -19.26 15.47 -4.19
C LEU A 460 -20.02 14.96 -5.43
N ARG A 461 -19.33 14.33 -6.38
CA ARG A 461 -19.97 13.72 -7.56
C ARG A 461 -20.89 12.56 -7.17
N LEU A 462 -20.45 11.72 -6.23
CA LEU A 462 -21.25 10.60 -5.73
C LEU A 462 -22.46 11.08 -4.92
N ASP A 463 -22.32 12.13 -4.13
CA ASP A 463 -23.40 12.76 -3.37
C ASP A 463 -24.50 13.30 -4.32
N TYR A 464 -24.12 14.12 -5.31
CA TYR A 464 -25.05 14.62 -6.33
C TYR A 464 -25.71 13.52 -7.17
N THR A 465 -24.96 12.45 -7.48
CA THR A 465 -25.53 11.28 -8.15
C THR A 465 -26.55 10.58 -7.25
N GLY A 466 -26.29 10.49 -5.94
CA GLY A 466 -27.21 9.98 -4.93
C GLY A 466 -28.55 10.71 -4.92
N ILE A 467 -28.54 12.05 -4.95
CA ILE A 467 -29.76 12.87 -5.04
C ILE A 467 -30.55 12.53 -6.31
N SER A 468 -29.86 12.40 -7.45
CA SER A 468 -30.52 12.02 -8.71
C SER A 468 -31.20 10.65 -8.61
N VAL A 469 -30.50 9.65 -8.06
CA VAL A 469 -31.03 8.29 -7.88
C VAL A 469 -32.22 8.26 -6.94
N LEU A 470 -32.19 9.00 -5.82
CA LEU A 470 -33.34 9.10 -4.91
C LEU A 470 -34.57 9.65 -5.65
N ILE A 471 -34.43 10.75 -6.39
CA ILE A 471 -35.55 11.35 -7.12
C ILE A 471 -36.10 10.36 -8.15
N VAL A 472 -35.25 9.75 -8.97
CA VAL A 472 -35.68 8.76 -9.99
C VAL A 472 -36.43 7.58 -9.36
N THR A 473 -35.85 6.98 -8.32
CA THR A 473 -36.42 5.79 -7.69
C THR A 473 -37.70 6.10 -6.91
N SER A 474 -37.86 7.31 -6.36
CA SER A 474 -39.13 7.76 -5.74
C SER A 474 -40.28 7.90 -6.76
N PHE A 475 -39.98 8.07 -8.05
CA PHE A 475 -41.02 8.10 -9.07
C PHE A 475 -41.51 6.71 -9.46
N TYR A 476 -40.76 5.64 -9.16
CA TYR A 476 -41.14 4.29 -9.55
C TYR A 476 -42.42 3.82 -8.84
N PRO A 477 -42.59 3.93 -7.50
CA PRO A 477 -43.86 3.62 -6.85
C PRO A 477 -45.02 4.45 -7.40
N LEU A 478 -44.83 5.78 -7.50
CA LEU A 478 -45.83 6.71 -8.01
C LEU A 478 -46.30 6.32 -9.42
N ALA A 479 -45.39 6.15 -10.37
CA ALA A 479 -45.74 5.86 -11.75
C ALA A 479 -46.22 4.41 -11.94
N TYR A 480 -45.60 3.44 -11.28
CA TYR A 480 -45.93 2.02 -11.43
C TYR A 480 -47.29 1.68 -10.82
N TYR A 481 -47.53 2.06 -9.55
CA TYR A 481 -48.75 1.68 -8.84
C TYR A 481 -49.95 2.54 -9.23
N SER A 482 -49.76 3.81 -9.60
CA SER A 482 -50.87 4.65 -10.07
C SER A 482 -51.41 4.20 -11.43
N PHE A 483 -50.53 3.78 -12.33
CA PHE A 483 -50.86 3.47 -13.72
C PHE A 483 -50.66 1.99 -14.06
N ILE A 484 -50.80 1.09 -13.08
CA ILE A 484 -50.53 -0.34 -13.27
C ILE A 484 -51.35 -0.95 -14.41
N CYS A 485 -52.61 -0.53 -14.55
CA CYS A 485 -53.54 -0.95 -15.59
C CYS A 485 -53.34 -0.23 -16.95
N TYR A 486 -52.47 0.78 -17.00
CA TYR A 486 -52.21 1.61 -18.17
C TYR A 486 -50.72 1.54 -18.54
N PRO A 487 -50.27 0.42 -19.14
CA PRO A 487 -48.85 0.14 -19.34
C PRO A 487 -48.14 1.19 -20.21
N PHE A 488 -48.84 1.79 -21.18
CA PHE A 488 -48.28 2.86 -22.01
C PHE A 488 -47.94 4.11 -21.18
N ILE A 489 -48.88 4.59 -20.36
CA ILE A 489 -48.70 5.77 -19.50
C ILE A 489 -47.61 5.50 -18.46
N ARG A 490 -47.70 4.35 -17.79
CA ARG A 490 -46.72 3.88 -16.82
C ARG A 490 -45.29 3.87 -17.37
N ASN A 491 -45.08 3.17 -18.49
CA ASN A 491 -43.75 3.03 -19.09
C ASN A 491 -43.23 4.37 -19.62
N THR A 492 -44.11 5.27 -20.07
CA THR A 492 -43.73 6.62 -20.49
C THR A 492 -43.18 7.43 -19.32
N TYR A 493 -43.87 7.45 -18.17
CA TYR A 493 -43.39 8.17 -16.99
C TYR A 493 -42.10 7.58 -16.41
N ILE A 494 -42.02 6.24 -16.27
CA ILE A 494 -40.80 5.56 -15.79
C ILE A 494 -39.64 5.78 -16.76
N GLY A 495 -39.87 5.68 -18.07
CA GLY A 495 -38.85 5.92 -19.09
C GLY A 495 -38.34 7.36 -19.09
N PHE A 496 -39.27 8.32 -19.01
CA PHE A 496 -38.94 9.74 -18.96
C PHE A 496 -38.08 10.09 -17.75
N ILE A 497 -38.52 9.72 -16.53
CA ILE A 497 -37.78 10.09 -15.32
C ILE A 497 -36.43 9.38 -15.25
N THR A 498 -36.34 8.12 -15.67
CA THR A 498 -35.07 7.38 -15.74
C THR A 498 -34.12 8.05 -16.71
N ALA A 499 -34.57 8.41 -17.92
CA ALA A 499 -33.73 9.10 -18.90
C ALA A 499 -33.29 10.49 -18.41
N PHE A 500 -34.20 11.26 -17.81
CA PHE A 500 -33.90 12.58 -17.28
C PHE A 500 -32.90 12.50 -16.12
N GLY A 501 -33.12 11.62 -15.15
CA GLY A 501 -32.22 11.43 -14.03
C GLY A 501 -30.86 10.85 -14.42
N MET A 502 -30.79 9.99 -15.43
CA MET A 502 -29.53 9.54 -16.02
C MET A 502 -28.77 10.70 -16.66
N ALA A 503 -29.45 11.59 -17.40
CA ALA A 503 -28.81 12.78 -17.96
C ALA A 503 -28.29 13.71 -16.86
N VAL A 504 -29.07 13.95 -15.80
CA VAL A 504 -28.65 14.77 -14.64
C VAL A 504 -27.48 14.12 -13.90
N ALA A 505 -27.48 12.80 -13.71
CA ALA A 505 -26.38 12.07 -13.08
C ALA A 505 -25.09 12.18 -13.93
N LEU A 506 -25.16 11.98 -15.24
CA LEU A 506 -24.02 12.13 -16.15
C LEU A 506 -23.44 13.54 -16.14
N VAL A 507 -24.29 14.57 -16.16
CA VAL A 507 -23.87 15.97 -16.04
C VAL A 507 -23.22 16.22 -14.67
N SER A 508 -23.73 15.61 -13.61
CA SER A 508 -23.18 15.72 -12.25
C SER A 508 -21.78 15.10 -12.11
N LEU A 509 -21.40 14.16 -12.99
CA LEU A 509 -20.04 13.59 -13.02
C LEU A 509 -19.01 14.51 -13.70
N LEU A 510 -19.45 15.55 -14.43
CA LEU A 510 -18.55 16.46 -15.14
C LEU A 510 -17.77 17.36 -14.16
N PRO A 511 -16.43 17.50 -14.33
CA PRO A 511 -15.62 18.33 -13.43
C PRO A 511 -16.04 19.81 -13.37
N VAL A 512 -16.45 20.39 -14.51
CA VAL A 512 -16.86 21.80 -14.61
C VAL A 512 -18.07 22.10 -13.72
N PHE A 513 -18.98 21.14 -13.63
CA PHE A 513 -20.23 21.25 -12.89
C PHE A 513 -20.03 21.25 -11.37
N GLN A 514 -18.82 20.93 -10.88
CA GLN A 514 -18.44 20.92 -9.47
C GLN A 514 -17.94 22.29 -8.97
N SER A 515 -17.69 23.24 -9.86
CA SER A 515 -17.26 24.58 -9.44
C SER A 515 -18.39 25.32 -8.71
N SER A 516 -18.02 26.20 -7.78
CA SER A 516 -18.97 26.97 -6.94
C SER A 516 -19.92 27.84 -7.75
N GLY A 517 -19.47 28.34 -8.91
CA GLY A 517 -20.28 29.15 -9.83
C GLY A 517 -21.51 28.43 -10.41
N PHE A 518 -21.49 27.09 -10.49
CA PHE A 518 -22.61 26.30 -11.03
C PHE A 518 -23.61 25.86 -9.95
N ARG A 519 -23.43 26.23 -8.68
CA ARG A 519 -24.33 25.87 -7.57
C ARG A 519 -25.80 26.18 -7.87
N PRO A 520 -26.20 27.37 -8.37
CA PRO A 520 -27.59 27.66 -8.71
C PRO A 520 -28.13 26.75 -9.81
N VAL A 521 -27.30 26.40 -10.79
CA VAL A 521 -27.66 25.51 -11.90
C VAL A 521 -27.91 24.09 -11.39
N ARG A 522 -27.07 23.58 -10.49
CA ARG A 522 -27.28 22.27 -9.84
C ARG A 522 -28.60 22.22 -9.09
N SER A 523 -28.85 23.20 -8.23
CA SER A 523 -30.09 23.29 -7.47
C SER A 523 -31.31 23.39 -8.39
N ALA A 524 -31.22 24.16 -9.48
CA ALA A 524 -32.29 24.25 -10.47
C ALA A 524 -32.54 22.91 -11.20
N LEU A 525 -31.51 22.15 -11.56
CA LEU A 525 -31.68 20.84 -12.21
C LEU A 525 -32.42 19.84 -11.30
N PHE A 526 -31.98 19.69 -10.05
CA PHE A 526 -32.63 18.79 -9.10
C PHE A 526 -34.06 19.24 -8.79
N PHE A 527 -34.27 20.55 -8.65
CA PHE A 527 -35.59 21.13 -8.43
C PHE A 527 -36.53 20.85 -9.62
N CYS A 528 -36.11 21.13 -10.86
CA CYS A 528 -36.91 20.85 -12.06
C CYS A 528 -37.23 19.36 -12.19
N MET A 529 -36.27 18.48 -11.86
CA MET A 529 -36.49 17.04 -11.87
C MET A 529 -37.54 16.61 -10.83
N GLY A 530 -37.48 17.15 -9.60
CA GLY A 530 -38.50 16.89 -8.57
C GLY A 530 -39.88 17.43 -8.95
N VAL A 531 -39.96 18.68 -9.44
CA VAL A 531 -41.22 19.33 -9.84
C VAL A 531 -41.89 18.63 -11.02
N SER A 532 -41.12 17.94 -11.87
CA SER A 532 -41.70 17.12 -12.96
C SER A 532 -42.69 16.05 -12.45
N GLY A 533 -42.62 15.68 -11.17
CA GLY A 533 -43.54 14.75 -10.50
C GLY A 533 -44.97 15.29 -10.36
N LEU A 534 -45.19 16.60 -10.48
CA LEU A 534 -46.53 17.17 -10.48
C LEU A 534 -47.37 16.64 -11.65
N VAL A 535 -46.76 16.35 -12.80
CA VAL A 535 -47.47 15.87 -13.99
C VAL A 535 -48.12 14.49 -13.75
N PRO A 536 -47.41 13.43 -13.34
CA PRO A 536 -48.03 12.14 -13.04
C PRO A 536 -49.00 12.22 -11.85
N ILE A 537 -48.76 13.09 -10.86
CA ILE A 537 -49.70 13.29 -9.73
C ILE A 537 -51.01 13.89 -10.23
N MET A 538 -50.96 14.96 -11.05
CA MET A 538 -52.16 15.56 -11.63
C MET A 538 -52.92 14.57 -12.51
N HIS A 539 -52.21 13.81 -13.34
CA HIS A 539 -52.83 12.78 -14.20
C HIS A 539 -53.50 11.68 -13.37
N LYS A 540 -52.88 11.24 -12.27
CA LYS A 540 -53.46 10.28 -11.31
C LYS A 540 -54.76 10.83 -10.71
N VAL A 541 -54.74 12.09 -10.23
CA VAL A 541 -55.93 12.73 -9.65
C VAL A 541 -57.04 12.84 -10.68
N MET A 542 -56.76 13.31 -11.90
CA MET A 542 -57.76 13.46 -12.95
C MET A 542 -58.42 12.14 -13.36
N MET A 543 -57.71 11.01 -13.26
CA MET A 543 -58.25 9.70 -13.61
C MET A 543 -58.98 9.01 -12.46
N PHE A 544 -58.51 9.16 -11.21
CA PHE A 544 -58.89 8.27 -10.11
C PHE A 544 -59.45 8.99 -8.87
N SER A 545 -59.52 10.33 -8.84
CA SER A 545 -59.96 11.09 -7.64
C SER A 545 -61.32 10.67 -7.12
N ASP A 546 -62.25 10.39 -8.02
CA ASP A 546 -63.66 10.16 -7.68
C ASP A 546 -63.97 8.68 -7.42
N GLN A 547 -63.06 7.78 -7.83
CA GLN A 547 -63.29 6.33 -7.85
C GLN A 547 -62.51 5.58 -6.76
N HIS A 548 -61.33 6.08 -6.36
CA HIS A 548 -60.48 5.39 -5.40
C HIS A 548 -59.97 6.34 -4.31
N PRO A 549 -60.45 6.23 -3.05
CA PRO A 549 -60.04 7.14 -1.97
C PRO A 549 -58.53 7.08 -1.66
N ASN A 550 -57.90 5.93 -1.88
CA ASN A 550 -56.45 5.75 -1.71
C ASN A 550 -55.62 6.59 -2.70
N ALA A 551 -56.17 6.95 -3.87
CA ALA A 551 -55.51 7.85 -4.82
C ALA A 551 -55.39 9.27 -4.27
N MET A 552 -56.37 9.73 -3.48
CA MET A 552 -56.32 11.04 -2.81
C MET A 552 -55.38 11.01 -1.60
N VAL A 553 -55.47 9.97 -0.76
CA VAL A 553 -54.56 9.80 0.40
C VAL A 553 -53.09 9.78 -0.03
N THR A 554 -52.74 9.03 -1.09
CA THR A 554 -51.37 9.04 -1.62
C THR A 554 -50.95 10.41 -2.15
N THR A 555 -51.88 11.16 -2.76
CA THR A 555 -51.63 12.54 -3.23
C THR A 555 -51.32 13.48 -2.07
N GLU A 556 -51.99 13.37 -0.93
CA GLU A 556 -51.71 14.20 0.26
C GLU A 556 -50.27 13.99 0.77
N TYR A 557 -49.83 12.74 0.88
CA TYR A 557 -48.44 12.43 1.24
C TYR A 557 -47.44 12.95 0.21
N GLU A 558 -47.74 12.87 -1.09
CA GLU A 558 -46.87 13.39 -2.16
C GLU A 558 -46.76 14.91 -2.14
N LEU A 559 -47.86 15.62 -1.86
CA LEU A 559 -47.85 17.08 -1.68
C LEU A 559 -47.04 17.47 -0.43
N LEU A 560 -47.21 16.75 0.68
CA LEU A 560 -46.43 16.98 1.91
C LEU A 560 -44.93 16.73 1.70
N MET A 561 -44.58 15.67 0.97
CA MET A 561 -43.20 15.43 0.51
C MET A 561 -42.68 16.63 -0.31
N GLY A 562 -43.48 17.14 -1.25
CA GLY A 562 -43.16 18.32 -2.05
C GLY A 562 -42.90 19.56 -1.19
N VAL A 563 -43.70 19.80 -0.15
CA VAL A 563 -43.49 20.89 0.81
C VAL A 563 -42.14 20.77 1.50
N PHE A 564 -41.79 19.58 2.03
CA PHE A 564 -40.48 19.38 2.67
C PHE A 564 -39.32 19.68 1.73
N TYR A 565 -39.37 19.19 0.48
CA TYR A 565 -38.31 19.47 -0.50
C TYR A 565 -38.22 20.96 -0.87
N ILE A 566 -39.35 21.64 -1.07
CA ILE A 566 -39.36 23.08 -1.39
C ILE A 566 -38.77 23.89 -0.23
N VAL A 567 -39.23 23.64 1.00
CA VAL A 567 -38.72 24.31 2.19
C VAL A 567 -37.21 24.05 2.36
N GLY A 568 -36.78 22.80 2.17
CA GLY A 568 -35.37 22.44 2.21
C GLY A 568 -34.53 23.21 1.19
N VAL A 569 -34.96 23.28 -0.08
CA VAL A 569 -34.25 24.02 -1.13
C VAL A 569 -34.19 25.51 -0.82
N VAL A 570 -35.30 26.10 -0.35
CA VAL A 570 -35.35 27.52 0.02
C VAL A 570 -34.36 27.84 1.15
N VAL A 571 -34.32 27.00 2.19
CA VAL A 571 -33.38 27.14 3.31
C VAL A 571 -31.92 26.98 2.82
N TYR A 572 -31.63 25.93 2.05
CA TYR A 572 -30.30 25.62 1.50
C TYR A 572 -29.73 26.73 0.60
N VAL A 573 -30.56 27.25 -0.32
CA VAL A 573 -30.15 28.34 -1.23
C VAL A 573 -30.07 29.67 -0.48
N GLY A 574 -30.99 29.91 0.46
CA GLY A 574 -31.01 31.11 1.28
C GLY A 574 -29.83 31.24 2.24
N ARG A 575 -29.17 30.11 2.58
CA ARG A 575 -28.12 30.00 3.63
C ARG A 575 -28.59 30.54 4.98
N VAL A 576 -29.85 30.28 5.32
CA VAL A 576 -30.50 30.75 6.55
C VAL A 576 -30.55 29.59 7.54
N PRO A 577 -30.25 29.81 8.83
CA PRO A 577 -30.07 31.09 9.52
C PRO A 577 -28.63 31.63 9.58
N GLU A 578 -27.62 30.90 9.10
CA GLU A 578 -26.20 31.30 9.24
C GLU A 578 -25.89 32.65 8.55
N ARG A 579 -26.60 32.99 7.49
CA ARG A 579 -26.51 34.31 6.84
C ARG A 579 -26.96 35.46 7.73
N TRP A 580 -27.89 35.23 8.65
CA TRP A 580 -28.37 36.26 9.58
C TRP A 580 -27.41 36.48 10.74
N MET A 581 -26.73 35.42 11.19
CA MET A 581 -25.77 35.47 12.30
C MET A 581 -24.54 34.59 11.97
N PRO A 582 -23.58 35.12 11.19
CA PRO A 582 -22.36 34.39 10.83
C PRO A 582 -21.56 33.97 12.06
N GLY A 583 -21.00 32.75 12.06
CA GLY A 583 -20.26 32.19 13.19
C GLY A 583 -21.13 31.53 14.27
N MET A 584 -22.41 31.91 14.40
CA MET A 584 -23.26 31.38 15.48
C MET A 584 -23.76 29.95 15.20
N PHE A 585 -23.91 29.59 13.92
CA PHE A 585 -24.44 28.30 13.47
C PHE A 585 -23.35 27.38 12.89
N ASP A 586 -22.09 27.57 13.30
CA ASP A 586 -20.94 26.84 12.75
C ASP A 586 -21.03 25.33 13.01
N LEU A 587 -21.54 24.94 14.18
CA LEU A 587 -21.68 23.53 14.58
C LEU A 587 -23.10 23.00 14.46
N VAL A 588 -24.12 23.82 14.74
CA VAL A 588 -25.52 23.37 14.86
C VAL A 588 -26.48 24.36 14.23
N GLY A 589 -27.43 23.86 13.44
CA GLY A 589 -28.59 24.59 12.94
C GLY A 589 -28.36 25.40 11.66
N ASN A 590 -27.27 25.18 10.94
CA ASN A 590 -27.06 25.82 9.64
C ASN A 590 -27.98 25.24 8.55
N SER A 591 -28.12 25.99 7.46
CA SER A 591 -29.03 25.66 6.35
C SER A 591 -28.80 24.27 5.74
N HIS A 592 -27.54 23.81 5.67
CA HIS A 592 -27.20 22.51 5.10
C HIS A 592 -27.68 21.36 5.99
N GLN A 593 -27.52 21.51 7.31
CA GLN A 593 -28.05 20.55 8.29
C GLN A 593 -29.58 20.50 8.25
N LEU A 594 -30.24 21.66 8.14
CA LEU A 594 -31.69 21.73 8.02
C LEU A 594 -32.19 21.10 6.71
N PHE A 595 -31.45 21.29 5.61
CA PHE A 595 -31.74 20.65 4.34
C PHE A 595 -31.70 19.10 4.44
N HIS A 596 -30.68 18.54 5.11
CA HIS A 596 -30.60 17.09 5.34
C HIS A 596 -31.82 16.54 6.08
N LEU A 597 -32.29 17.26 7.11
CA LEU A 597 -33.50 16.87 7.85
C LEU A 597 -34.75 16.89 6.96
N MET A 598 -34.87 17.88 6.07
CA MET A 598 -36.00 17.97 5.12
C MET A 598 -35.97 16.84 4.08
N VAL A 599 -34.79 16.41 3.63
CA VAL A 599 -34.65 15.25 2.72
C VAL A 599 -35.14 13.97 3.39
N ILE A 600 -34.76 13.72 4.65
CA ILE A 600 -35.21 12.55 5.41
C ILE A 600 -36.73 12.60 5.63
N ALA A 601 -37.28 13.75 6.04
CA ALA A 601 -38.71 13.92 6.26
C ALA A 601 -39.53 13.71 4.97
N GLY A 602 -39.05 14.27 3.85
CA GLY A 602 -39.64 14.06 2.53
C GLY A 602 -39.63 12.58 2.11
N ALA A 603 -38.48 11.92 2.20
CA ALA A 603 -38.36 10.51 1.87
C ALA A 603 -39.23 9.62 2.78
N TYR A 604 -39.32 9.92 4.07
CA TYR A 604 -40.16 9.15 5.00
C TYR A 604 -41.65 9.31 4.68
N THR A 605 -42.07 10.53 4.33
CA THR A 605 -43.43 10.80 3.88
C THR A 605 -43.75 10.01 2.59
N HIS A 606 -42.78 9.93 1.67
CA HIS A 606 -42.92 9.12 0.45
C HIS A 606 -42.96 7.60 0.73
N TYR A 607 -42.23 7.12 1.73
CA TYR A 607 -42.33 5.75 2.21
C TYR A 607 -43.76 5.42 2.67
N LEU A 608 -44.38 6.31 3.47
CA LEU A 608 -45.77 6.15 3.89
C LEU A 608 -46.73 6.12 2.69
N ALA A 609 -46.56 7.02 1.72
CA ALA A 609 -47.33 6.99 0.47
C ALA A 609 -47.18 5.64 -0.26
N SER A 610 -45.95 5.11 -0.31
CA SER A 610 -45.65 3.85 -0.99
C SER A 610 -46.28 2.63 -0.29
N LEU A 611 -46.42 2.64 1.03
CA LEU A 611 -47.19 1.62 1.76
C LEU A 611 -48.67 1.68 1.41
N VAL A 612 -49.25 2.89 1.29
CA VAL A 612 -50.65 3.06 0.87
C VAL A 612 -50.84 2.58 -0.58
N TYR A 613 -49.87 2.82 -1.47
CA TYR A 613 -49.89 2.27 -2.83
C TYR A 613 -49.90 0.74 -2.85
N LEU A 614 -49.06 0.10 -2.04
CA LEU A 614 -49.02 -1.36 -1.94
C LEU A 614 -50.33 -1.91 -1.38
N GLN A 615 -50.86 -1.33 -0.30
CA GLN A 615 -52.14 -1.74 0.27
C GLN A 615 -53.27 -1.60 -0.74
N TRP A 616 -53.31 -0.48 -1.47
CA TRP A 616 -54.31 -0.25 -2.50
C TRP A 616 -54.21 -1.32 -3.61
N ARG A 617 -53.01 -1.64 -4.10
CA ARG A 617 -52.83 -2.58 -5.21
C ARG A 617 -52.85 -4.05 -4.84
N ASP A 618 -52.60 -4.39 -3.57
CA ASP A 618 -52.87 -5.73 -3.04
C ASP A 618 -54.39 -5.98 -2.88
N SER A 619 -55.20 -4.92 -2.73
CA SER A 619 -56.67 -5.04 -2.75
C SER A 619 -57.29 -4.93 -4.15
N GLU A 620 -56.70 -4.13 -5.04
CA GLU A 620 -57.24 -3.80 -6.37
C GLU A 620 -56.12 -3.81 -7.42
N ALA A 621 -55.89 -4.97 -8.04
CA ALA A 621 -54.85 -5.15 -9.06
C ALA A 621 -55.13 -4.31 -10.31
N CYS A 622 -56.39 -4.34 -10.75
CA CYS A 622 -57.13 -3.51 -11.71
C CYS A 622 -58.63 -3.74 -11.46
#